data_AF-A0A0F9LEW1-F1
#
_entry.id   AF-A0A0F9LEW1-F1
#
_cell.length_a   1.000
_cell.length_b   1.000
_cell.length_c   1.000
_cell.angle_alpha   90.00
_cell.angle_beta   90.00
_cell.angle_gamma   90.00
#
_symmetry.space_group_name_H-M   'P 1'
#
loop_
_entity.id
_entity.type
_entity.pdbx_description
1 polymer ?
#
loop_
_entity_poly.entity_id
_entity_poly.type
_entity_poly.pdbx_seq_one_letter_code
_entity_poly.pdbx_strand_id
1 'polypeptide(L)'
;MAGDTYPNDRPKYFAHKFVRILTRTCAAMEIGTDGFCLLSIIVHTEDAARYRSPVTYWNDQLLPITGLGTWGRLDRARKKAVQAGWLHYEPGGKGKVGKYWVTIPSQYEGLPDGSVAEDDLIILTTSEGETGEDNQLSSPPVEKEPGDNRGTTGGQPGDNRGTSAEHPKPYPSPIPDPKKRARSIDADADVDVHPFDVFWAVTHHKVGKKVAKAKFQMAVKEIRVDKHRDLDGQTPEGFLIERMRTFAASPNAHPTDRTPIHPATWLHQGRYDDDPATWQDKGTNHGPKSKSPTSGAYDDQRPAKPGQADF
;
A
#
# COMPACT_ATOMS: atom_id res chain seq x y z
N MET A 1 -22.49 -5.37 -19.31
CA MET A 1 -21.37 -6.06 -18.63
C MET A 1 -21.98 -7.25 -17.92
N ALA A 2 -21.74 -8.47 -18.42
CA ALA A 2 -22.20 -9.67 -17.73
C ALA A 2 -21.59 -9.67 -16.34
N GLY A 3 -22.42 -9.80 -15.29
CA GLY A 3 -21.88 -9.92 -13.94
C GLY A 3 -21.09 -11.21 -13.86
N ASP A 4 -19.78 -11.12 -13.66
CA ASP A 4 -18.93 -12.29 -13.46
C ASP A 4 -19.51 -13.10 -12.30
N THR A 5 -20.11 -14.23 -12.64
CA THR A 5 -20.74 -15.11 -11.68
C THR A 5 -19.67 -16.01 -11.09
N TYR A 6 -19.79 -16.32 -9.79
CA TYR A 6 -18.86 -17.20 -9.11
C TYR A 6 -18.78 -18.59 -9.81
N PRO A 7 -17.58 -19.08 -10.15
CA PRO A 7 -17.41 -20.38 -10.81
C PRO A 7 -17.60 -21.53 -9.81
N ASN A 8 -18.65 -22.32 -10.00
CA ASN A 8 -18.99 -23.45 -9.12
C ASN A 8 -18.29 -24.77 -9.52
N ASP A 9 -17.65 -24.82 -10.67
CA ASP A 9 -17.09 -26.01 -11.33
C ASP A 9 -15.56 -26.08 -11.22
N ARG A 10 -15.02 -25.78 -10.03
CA ARG A 10 -13.56 -25.86 -9.81
C ARG A 10 -13.07 -27.30 -9.87
N PRO A 11 -11.93 -27.58 -10.53
CA PRO A 11 -11.34 -28.90 -10.55
C PRO A 11 -10.83 -29.31 -9.16
N LYS A 12 -10.60 -30.61 -8.97
CA LYS A 12 -10.00 -31.13 -7.73
C LYS A 12 -8.62 -30.49 -7.50
N TYR A 13 -8.30 -30.20 -6.24
CA TYR A 13 -7.03 -29.59 -5.82
C TYR A 13 -6.74 -28.22 -6.45
N PHE A 14 -7.79 -27.50 -6.89
CA PHE A 14 -7.67 -26.20 -7.54
C PHE A 14 -6.81 -25.20 -6.74
N ALA A 15 -6.98 -25.11 -5.42
CA ALA A 15 -6.19 -24.18 -4.61
C ALA A 15 -4.67 -24.41 -4.70
N HIS A 16 -4.22 -25.66 -4.63
CA HIS A 16 -2.81 -25.98 -4.77
C HIS A 16 -2.29 -25.72 -6.18
N LYS A 17 -3.07 -26.10 -7.20
CA LYS A 17 -2.75 -25.80 -8.61
C LYS A 17 -2.61 -24.29 -8.84
N PHE A 18 -3.53 -23.51 -8.28
CA PHE A 18 -3.52 -22.05 -8.39
C PHE A 18 -2.26 -21.42 -7.76
N VAL A 19 -1.87 -21.82 -6.54
CA VAL A 19 -0.65 -21.31 -5.90
C VAL A 19 0.62 -21.70 -6.67
N ARG A 20 0.66 -22.91 -7.25
CA ARG A 20 1.75 -23.32 -8.14
C ARG A 20 1.80 -22.48 -9.41
N ILE A 21 0.65 -22.20 -10.02
CA ILE A 21 0.55 -21.29 -11.17
C ILE A 21 1.09 -19.90 -10.81
N LEU A 22 0.67 -19.31 -9.68
CA LEU A 22 1.19 -18.01 -9.22
C LEU A 22 2.71 -18.00 -9.08
N THR A 23 3.29 -19.10 -8.59
CA THR A 23 4.74 -19.25 -8.41
C THR A 23 5.44 -19.38 -9.77
N ARG A 24 4.93 -20.26 -10.63
CA ARG A 24 5.48 -20.55 -11.97
C ARG A 24 5.47 -19.32 -12.88
N THR A 25 4.42 -18.51 -12.82
CA THR A 25 4.31 -17.28 -13.61
C THR A 25 5.01 -16.08 -12.96
N CYS A 26 5.63 -16.27 -11.79
CA CYS A 26 6.22 -15.18 -11.00
C CYS A 26 5.24 -14.01 -10.77
N ALA A 27 3.95 -14.31 -10.59
CA ALA A 27 2.88 -13.32 -10.45
C ALA A 27 3.17 -12.29 -9.34
N ALA A 28 3.93 -12.69 -8.31
CA ALA A 28 4.39 -11.82 -7.22
C ALA A 28 5.18 -10.59 -7.71
N MET A 29 5.84 -10.61 -8.88
CA MET A 29 6.52 -9.45 -9.44
C MET A 29 5.52 -8.34 -9.85
N GLU A 30 4.35 -8.73 -10.35
CA GLU A 30 3.31 -7.82 -10.80
C GLU A 30 2.44 -7.35 -9.61
N ILE A 31 1.90 -8.31 -8.86
CA ILE A 31 0.92 -8.02 -7.80
C ILE A 31 1.56 -7.70 -6.45
N GLY A 32 2.85 -7.98 -6.29
CA GLY A 32 3.60 -7.86 -5.04
C GLY A 32 3.40 -9.04 -4.08
N THR A 33 4.28 -9.14 -3.07
CA THR A 33 4.21 -10.17 -2.01
C THR A 33 2.90 -10.12 -1.22
N ASP A 34 2.39 -8.91 -0.95
CA ASP A 34 1.12 -8.69 -0.25
C ASP A 34 -0.07 -9.26 -1.07
N GLY A 35 -0.04 -9.09 -2.39
CA GLY A 35 -1.04 -9.67 -3.30
C GLY A 35 -0.96 -11.19 -3.37
N PHE A 36 0.24 -11.75 -3.45
CA PHE A 36 0.47 -13.21 -3.41
C PHE A 36 -0.08 -13.85 -2.13
N CYS A 37 0.21 -13.25 -0.96
CA CYS A 37 -0.30 -13.71 0.33
C CYS A 37 -1.84 -13.65 0.38
N LEU A 38 -2.43 -12.52 -0.04
CA LEU A 38 -3.87 -12.34 -0.10
C LEU A 38 -4.53 -13.44 -0.97
N LEU A 39 -4.05 -13.64 -2.20
CA LEU A 39 -4.60 -14.64 -3.11
C LEU A 39 -4.51 -16.07 -2.56
N SER A 40 -3.39 -16.41 -1.93
CA SER A 40 -3.18 -17.73 -1.31
C SER A 40 -4.20 -17.99 -0.20
N ILE A 41 -4.46 -17.00 0.64
CA ILE A 41 -5.48 -17.10 1.71
C ILE A 41 -6.88 -17.24 1.12
N ILE A 42 -7.25 -16.42 0.12
CA ILE A 42 -8.56 -16.48 -0.51
C ILE A 42 -8.80 -17.86 -1.13
N VAL A 43 -7.87 -18.37 -1.94
CA VAL A 43 -8.07 -19.64 -2.64
C VAL A 43 -8.15 -20.85 -1.70
N HIS A 44 -7.37 -20.87 -0.62
CA HIS A 44 -7.47 -21.92 0.39
C HIS A 44 -8.76 -21.82 1.21
N THR A 45 -9.31 -20.61 1.37
CA THR A 45 -10.61 -20.43 2.01
C THR A 45 -11.76 -20.86 1.08
N GLU A 46 -11.64 -20.63 -0.23
CA GLU A 46 -12.57 -21.17 -1.23
C GLU A 46 -12.58 -22.71 -1.19
N ASP A 47 -11.40 -23.34 -1.11
CA ASP A 47 -11.26 -24.80 -0.99
C ASP A 47 -11.91 -25.34 0.29
N ALA A 48 -11.69 -24.68 1.43
CA ALA A 48 -12.33 -25.04 2.69
C ALA A 48 -13.87 -24.93 2.62
N ALA A 49 -14.39 -23.96 1.87
CA ALA A 49 -15.82 -23.80 1.59
C ALA A 49 -16.34 -24.74 0.48
N ARG A 50 -15.48 -25.62 -0.05
CA ARG A 50 -15.76 -26.54 -1.17
C ARG A 50 -16.30 -25.84 -2.41
N TYR A 51 -15.81 -24.62 -2.68
CA TYR A 51 -16.16 -23.82 -3.87
C TYR A 51 -17.67 -23.66 -4.07
N ARG A 52 -18.45 -23.53 -2.99
CA ARG A 52 -19.92 -23.36 -3.05
C ARG A 52 -20.35 -21.91 -3.24
N SER A 53 -19.49 -20.96 -2.88
CA SER A 53 -19.79 -19.54 -2.89
C SER A 53 -18.51 -18.71 -2.81
N PRO A 54 -18.56 -17.42 -3.20
CA PRO A 54 -17.51 -16.46 -2.91
C PRO A 54 -17.14 -16.42 -1.43
N VAL A 55 -15.87 -16.17 -1.14
CA VAL A 55 -15.38 -15.96 0.22
C VAL A 55 -15.74 -14.55 0.67
N THR A 56 -16.20 -14.41 1.91
CA THR A 56 -16.56 -13.11 2.49
C THR A 56 -15.64 -12.74 3.63
N TYR A 57 -15.19 -11.48 3.66
CA TYR A 57 -14.40 -10.94 4.77
C TYR A 57 -14.79 -9.51 5.12
N TRP A 58 -14.77 -9.21 6.41
CA TRP A 58 -14.59 -7.84 6.90
C TRP A 58 -13.11 -7.43 6.77
N ASN A 59 -12.85 -6.16 6.48
CA ASN A 59 -11.48 -5.66 6.37
C ASN A 59 -10.66 -5.92 7.65
N ASP A 60 -11.29 -5.73 8.82
CA ASP A 60 -10.65 -5.92 10.13
C ASP A 60 -10.29 -7.37 10.43
N GLN A 61 -10.98 -8.34 9.81
CA GLN A 61 -10.63 -9.76 9.90
C GLN A 61 -9.52 -10.13 8.93
N LEU A 62 -9.55 -9.57 7.71
CA LEU A 62 -8.62 -9.95 6.66
C LEU A 62 -7.20 -9.39 6.90
N LEU A 63 -7.09 -8.20 7.49
CA LEU A 63 -5.81 -7.55 7.83
C LEU A 63 -4.89 -8.45 8.68
N PRO A 64 -5.31 -8.97 9.86
CA PRO A 64 -4.46 -9.82 10.68
C PRO A 64 -4.15 -11.17 10.00
N ILE A 65 -5.11 -11.77 9.29
CA ILE A 65 -4.91 -13.07 8.61
C ILE A 65 -3.85 -12.94 7.51
N THR A 66 -3.88 -11.85 6.75
CA THR A 66 -2.90 -11.57 5.68
C THR A 66 -1.57 -11.01 6.20
N GLY A 67 -1.48 -10.67 7.50
CA GLY A 67 -0.33 -9.98 8.08
C GLY A 67 -0.18 -8.52 7.60
N LEU A 68 -1.21 -7.95 6.96
CA LEU A 68 -1.18 -6.59 6.45
C LEU A 68 -1.59 -5.63 7.56
N GLY A 69 -0.62 -4.91 8.14
CA GLY A 69 -0.85 -4.04 9.30
C GLY A 69 -1.65 -2.75 9.03
N THR A 70 -2.04 -2.46 7.79
CA THR A 70 -2.80 -1.24 7.46
C THR A 70 -3.77 -1.48 6.31
N TRP A 71 -4.94 -0.83 6.37
CA TRP A 71 -5.95 -0.88 5.31
C TRP A 71 -5.39 -0.46 3.94
N GLY A 72 -4.55 0.58 3.89
CA GLY A 72 -3.97 1.07 2.64
C GLY A 72 -3.04 0.06 1.94
N ARG A 73 -2.38 -0.85 2.68
CA ARG A 73 -1.60 -1.95 2.05
C ARG A 73 -2.52 -2.99 1.43
N LEU A 74 -3.57 -3.38 2.14
CA LEU A 74 -4.58 -4.32 1.66
C LEU A 74 -5.32 -3.80 0.41
N ASP A 75 -5.71 -2.53 0.41
CA ASP A 75 -6.35 -1.89 -0.76
C ASP A 75 -5.43 -1.89 -1.99
N ARG A 76 -4.14 -1.57 -1.82
CA ARG A 76 -3.16 -1.64 -2.92
C ARG A 76 -2.97 -3.07 -3.43
N ALA A 77 -2.88 -4.06 -2.54
CA ALA A 77 -2.76 -5.47 -2.92
C ALA A 77 -3.98 -5.93 -3.73
N ARG A 78 -5.21 -5.58 -3.30
CA ARG A 78 -6.44 -5.86 -4.05
C ARG A 78 -6.42 -5.23 -5.43
N LYS A 79 -6.15 -3.93 -5.53
CA LYS A 79 -6.15 -3.20 -6.81
C LYS A 79 -5.20 -3.84 -7.81
N LYS A 80 -3.98 -4.18 -7.37
CA LYS A 80 -3.01 -4.87 -8.22
C LYS A 80 -3.48 -6.26 -8.64
N ALA A 81 -4.00 -7.07 -7.72
CA ALA A 81 -4.48 -8.42 -8.03
C ALA A 81 -5.70 -8.40 -8.97
N VAL A 82 -6.63 -7.45 -8.80
CA VAL A 82 -7.79 -7.25 -9.68
C VAL A 82 -7.34 -6.77 -11.06
N GLN A 83 -6.45 -5.76 -11.11
CA GLN A 83 -5.93 -5.22 -12.37
C GLN A 83 -5.20 -6.28 -13.20
N ALA A 84 -4.43 -7.15 -12.53
CA ALA A 84 -3.70 -8.25 -13.15
C ALA A 84 -4.60 -9.46 -13.48
N GLY A 85 -5.90 -9.40 -13.18
CA GLY A 85 -6.86 -10.47 -13.50
C GLY A 85 -6.77 -11.71 -12.61
N TRP A 86 -6.10 -11.64 -11.47
CA TRP A 86 -5.95 -12.76 -10.52
C TRP A 86 -7.03 -12.81 -9.43
N LEU A 87 -7.74 -11.71 -9.22
CA LEU A 87 -8.76 -11.57 -8.19
C LEU A 87 -10.02 -10.93 -8.76
N HIS A 88 -11.17 -11.52 -8.50
CA HIS A 88 -12.43 -10.80 -8.53
C HIS A 88 -12.78 -10.32 -7.13
N TYR A 89 -13.12 -9.03 -7.00
CA TYR A 89 -13.46 -8.41 -5.71
C TYR A 89 -14.72 -7.56 -5.82
N GLU A 90 -15.75 -7.92 -5.06
CA GLU A 90 -16.91 -7.06 -4.84
C GLU A 90 -16.68 -6.23 -3.56
N PRO A 91 -16.60 -4.89 -3.66
CA PRO A 91 -16.42 -4.06 -2.48
C PRO A 91 -17.57 -4.18 -1.49
N GLY A 92 -17.19 -4.30 -0.22
CA GLY A 92 -18.10 -4.16 0.90
C GLY A 92 -18.49 -2.69 1.14
N GLY A 93 -19.34 -2.47 2.13
CA GLY A 93 -19.82 -1.15 2.53
C GLY A 93 -20.34 -1.15 3.96
N LYS A 94 -21.06 -0.09 4.35
CA LYS A 94 -21.67 -0.03 5.69
C LYS A 94 -22.69 -1.18 5.84
N GLY A 95 -22.36 -2.16 6.68
CA GLY A 95 -23.19 -3.35 6.89
C GLY A 95 -23.09 -4.40 5.78
N LYS A 96 -22.15 -4.29 4.84
CA LYS A 96 -21.95 -5.24 3.74
C LYS A 96 -20.50 -5.75 3.74
N VAL A 97 -20.32 -7.06 3.88
CA VAL A 97 -19.02 -7.73 3.73
C VAL A 97 -18.52 -7.66 2.29
N GLY A 98 -17.20 -7.60 2.10
CA GLY A 98 -16.61 -7.75 0.77
C GLY A 98 -16.64 -9.21 0.33
N LYS A 99 -16.81 -9.46 -0.97
CA LYS A 99 -16.73 -10.82 -1.55
C LYS A 99 -15.49 -10.96 -2.43
N TYR A 100 -14.89 -12.14 -2.38
CA TYR A 100 -13.63 -12.44 -3.04
C TYR A 100 -13.70 -13.82 -3.69
N TRP A 101 -13.09 -13.95 -4.86
CA TRP A 101 -12.71 -15.23 -5.43
C TRP A 101 -11.57 -15.04 -6.41
N VAL A 102 -10.71 -16.05 -6.51
CA VAL A 102 -9.57 -15.97 -7.42
C VAL A 102 -9.98 -16.24 -8.87
N THR A 103 -9.27 -15.64 -9.80
CA THR A 103 -9.42 -15.88 -11.24
C THR A 103 -8.05 -16.24 -11.83
N ILE A 104 -8.05 -17.01 -12.92
CA ILE A 104 -6.82 -17.29 -13.66
C ILE A 104 -6.91 -16.43 -14.93
N PRO A 105 -5.98 -15.48 -15.14
CA PRO A 105 -5.92 -14.75 -16.41
C PRO A 105 -5.85 -15.71 -17.59
N SER A 106 -6.56 -15.41 -18.69
CA SER A 106 -6.73 -16.32 -19.82
C SER A 106 -5.40 -16.77 -20.44
N GLN A 107 -4.38 -15.92 -20.42
CA GLN A 107 -3.04 -16.26 -20.90
C GLN A 107 -2.33 -17.35 -20.08
N TYR A 108 -2.81 -17.66 -18.87
CA TYR A 108 -2.28 -18.69 -17.98
C TYR A 108 -3.23 -19.88 -17.83
N GLU A 109 -4.38 -19.85 -18.50
CA GLU A 109 -5.34 -20.93 -18.47
C GLU A 109 -4.76 -22.16 -19.19
N GLY A 110 -4.95 -23.34 -18.58
CA GLY A 110 -4.41 -24.60 -19.14
C GLY A 110 -2.93 -24.88 -18.84
N LEU A 111 -2.23 -24.03 -18.10
CA LEU A 111 -0.85 -24.34 -17.67
C LEU A 111 -0.77 -25.69 -16.95
N PRO A 112 0.24 -26.53 -17.28
CA PRO A 112 0.39 -27.85 -16.70
C PRO A 112 0.66 -27.76 -15.19
N ASP A 113 0.05 -28.66 -14.44
CA ASP A 113 0.19 -28.77 -12.99
C ASP A 113 1.45 -29.58 -12.62
N GLY A 114 2.58 -29.21 -13.20
CA GLY A 114 3.88 -29.86 -13.00
C GLY A 114 4.72 -29.23 -11.88
N SER A 115 5.69 -29.99 -11.38
CA SER A 115 6.76 -29.50 -10.51
C SER A 115 7.56 -28.40 -11.22
N VAL A 116 7.83 -27.29 -10.52
CA VAL A 116 8.68 -26.21 -11.05
C VAL A 116 10.13 -26.69 -11.26
N ALA A 117 10.53 -27.78 -10.61
CA ALA A 117 11.90 -28.30 -10.68
C ALA A 117 12.14 -29.27 -11.86
N GLU A 118 11.09 -29.78 -12.50
CA GLU A 118 11.25 -30.75 -13.61
C GLU A 118 11.11 -30.12 -15.00
N ASP A 119 10.66 -28.87 -15.06
CA ASP A 119 10.74 -28.09 -16.29
C ASP A 119 12.08 -27.34 -16.28
N ASP A 120 13.09 -27.95 -16.90
CA ASP A 120 14.38 -27.32 -17.18
C ASP A 120 14.15 -26.01 -17.94
N LEU A 121 14.18 -24.90 -17.20
CA LEU A 121 14.51 -23.56 -17.68
C LEU A 121 13.72 -23.09 -18.92
N ILE A 122 12.40 -22.99 -18.83
CA ILE A 122 11.72 -21.85 -19.49
C ILE A 122 11.93 -20.62 -18.60
N ILE A 123 13.19 -20.22 -18.43
CA ILE A 123 13.49 -18.85 -18.03
C ILE A 123 13.00 -18.01 -19.20
N LEU A 124 12.08 -17.10 -18.90
CA LEU A 124 11.66 -16.02 -19.77
C LEU A 124 12.89 -15.13 -20.08
N THR A 125 13.82 -15.61 -20.89
CA THR A 125 14.80 -14.79 -21.59
C THR A 125 14.04 -14.06 -22.67
N THR A 126 13.52 -12.89 -22.32
CA THR A 126 13.31 -11.79 -23.27
C THR A 126 14.69 -11.30 -23.72
N SER A 127 15.38 -12.10 -24.53
CA SER A 127 16.56 -11.69 -25.27
C SER A 127 16.35 -12.11 -26.71
N GLU A 128 15.72 -11.22 -27.47
CA GLU A 128 15.91 -11.16 -28.92
C GLU A 128 17.41 -10.91 -29.14
N GLY A 129 18.13 -11.94 -29.55
CA GLY A 129 19.58 -11.91 -29.66
C GLY A 129 20.12 -13.22 -30.24
N GLU A 130 19.90 -13.37 -31.55
CA GLU A 130 20.83 -13.93 -32.54
C GLU A 130 21.60 -15.23 -32.23
N THR A 131 21.20 -16.28 -32.97
CA THR A 131 22.02 -17.23 -33.75
C THR A 131 23.36 -17.75 -33.19
N GLY A 132 23.44 -19.09 -33.06
CA GLY A 132 24.70 -19.86 -33.03
C GLY A 132 24.51 -21.19 -32.29
N GLU A 133 24.09 -22.24 -32.98
CA GLU A 133 24.91 -23.40 -33.37
C GLU A 133 25.26 -24.37 -32.23
N ASP A 134 24.58 -25.52 -32.27
CA ASP A 134 25.03 -26.89 -32.04
C ASP A 134 26.06 -27.16 -30.94
N ASN A 135 25.56 -27.65 -29.79
CA ASN A 135 26.36 -28.56 -28.97
C ASN A 135 25.49 -29.63 -28.27
N GLN A 136 25.42 -30.80 -28.90
CA GLN A 136 24.89 -32.02 -28.27
C GLN A 136 25.88 -32.49 -27.18
N LEU A 137 25.50 -32.33 -25.92
CA LEU A 137 26.15 -33.04 -24.82
C LEU A 137 25.13 -33.91 -24.09
N SER A 138 25.29 -35.22 -24.28
CA SER A 138 24.50 -36.28 -23.67
C SER A 138 24.70 -36.31 -22.15
N SER A 139 23.60 -36.22 -21.40
CA SER A 139 23.59 -36.54 -19.97
C SER A 139 23.33 -38.04 -19.76
N PRO A 140 24.02 -38.70 -18.80
CA PRO A 140 23.84 -40.11 -18.53
C PRO A 140 22.55 -40.40 -17.73
N PRO A 141 22.00 -41.62 -17.80
CA PRO A 141 20.78 -41.98 -17.09
C PRO A 141 21.07 -42.18 -15.60
N VAL A 142 20.38 -41.41 -14.75
CA VAL A 142 20.36 -41.62 -13.30
C VAL A 142 19.15 -42.48 -12.98
N GLU A 143 19.37 -43.78 -12.84
CA GLU A 143 18.40 -44.72 -12.27
C GLU A 143 18.26 -44.43 -10.76
N LYS A 144 17.07 -44.00 -10.34
CA LYS A 144 16.69 -43.94 -8.92
C LYS A 144 15.73 -45.09 -8.63
N GLU A 145 16.19 -46.06 -7.86
CA GLU A 145 15.34 -47.09 -7.27
C GLU A 145 14.35 -46.47 -6.25
N PRO A 146 13.11 -46.98 -6.17
CA PRO A 146 12.15 -46.55 -5.16
C PRO A 146 12.36 -47.34 -3.86
N GLY A 147 12.97 -46.69 -2.87
CA GLY A 147 13.06 -47.20 -1.50
C GLY A 147 11.71 -47.10 -0.78
N ASP A 148 11.08 -48.26 -0.61
CA ASP A 148 9.88 -48.50 0.18
C ASP A 148 10.18 -48.38 1.68
N ASN A 149 9.79 -47.26 2.31
CA ASN A 149 9.89 -47.07 3.76
C ASN A 149 8.52 -46.73 4.34
N ARG A 150 7.62 -47.72 4.29
CA ARG A 150 6.37 -47.72 5.06
C ARG A 150 6.65 -48.17 6.50
N GLY A 151 7.18 -47.26 7.30
CA GLY A 151 7.35 -47.42 8.74
C GLY A 151 6.05 -47.20 9.50
N THR A 152 5.42 -48.29 9.90
CA THR A 152 4.30 -48.35 10.85
C THR A 152 4.80 -48.04 12.26
N THR A 153 4.39 -46.92 12.86
CA THR A 153 4.44 -46.72 14.32
C THR A 153 3.22 -45.95 14.79
N GLY A 154 2.19 -46.71 15.17
CA GLY A 154 1.24 -46.28 16.18
C GLY A 154 1.83 -46.52 17.56
N GLY A 155 1.70 -45.55 18.46
CA GLY A 155 2.18 -45.67 19.83
C GLY A 155 1.99 -44.39 20.65
N GLN A 156 0.83 -44.33 21.34
CA GLN A 156 0.50 -43.59 22.57
C GLN A 156 0.73 -42.05 22.68
N PRO A 157 -0.26 -41.30 23.21
CA PRO A 157 -0.05 -39.94 23.68
C PRO A 157 0.62 -39.96 25.06
N GLY A 158 1.87 -39.53 25.12
CA GLY A 158 2.59 -39.31 26.37
C GLY A 158 2.37 -37.89 26.90
N ASP A 159 1.72 -37.79 28.06
CA ASP A 159 1.71 -36.62 28.93
C ASP A 159 3.13 -36.26 29.38
N ASN A 160 3.81 -35.39 28.63
CA ASN A 160 5.07 -34.78 29.08
C ASN A 160 4.86 -33.28 29.32
N ARG A 161 4.38 -32.99 30.52
CA ARG A 161 4.41 -31.67 31.16
C ARG A 161 5.85 -31.37 31.55
N GLY A 162 6.63 -30.95 30.56
CA GLY A 162 8.02 -30.51 30.70
C GLY A 162 8.09 -29.12 31.36
N THR A 163 8.74 -29.11 32.51
CA THR A 163 9.20 -27.98 33.31
C THR A 163 9.91 -26.87 32.53
N SER A 164 9.43 -25.64 32.74
CA SER A 164 10.13 -24.35 32.74
C SER A 164 11.56 -24.34 32.17
N ALA A 165 11.70 -24.03 30.89
CA ALA A 165 12.97 -23.57 30.32
C ALA A 165 13.25 -22.14 30.81
N GLU A 166 14.40 -21.97 31.44
CA GLU A 166 14.91 -20.72 31.99
C GLU A 166 14.98 -19.62 30.91
N HIS A 167 14.50 -18.42 31.26
CA HIS A 167 14.63 -17.23 30.43
C HIS A 167 16.12 -16.90 30.18
N PRO A 168 16.53 -16.61 28.93
CA PRO A 168 17.87 -16.12 28.65
C PRO A 168 18.09 -14.77 29.35
N LYS A 169 19.20 -14.67 30.09
CA LYS A 169 19.59 -13.46 30.82
C LYS A 169 19.74 -12.28 29.84
N PRO A 170 19.31 -11.06 30.21
CA PRO A 170 19.45 -9.87 29.38
C PRO A 170 20.94 -9.56 29.16
N TYR A 171 21.32 -9.34 27.90
CA TYR A 171 22.65 -8.87 27.53
C TYR A 171 22.94 -7.51 28.19
N PRO A 172 24.16 -7.29 28.72
CA PRO A 172 24.55 -6.00 29.26
C PRO A 172 24.57 -4.94 28.14
N SER A 173 23.90 -3.81 28.41
CA SER A 173 23.88 -2.64 27.53
C SER A 173 25.30 -2.15 27.21
N PRO A 174 25.58 -1.70 25.98
CA PRO A 174 26.87 -1.11 25.62
C PRO A 174 27.17 0.12 26.47
N ILE A 175 28.38 0.15 27.02
CA ILE A 175 28.93 1.28 27.79
C ILE A 175 28.98 2.52 26.86
N PRO A 176 28.46 3.68 27.28
CA PRO A 176 28.55 4.90 26.48
C PRO A 176 29.99 5.41 26.41
N ASP A 177 30.50 5.55 25.19
CA ASP A 177 31.81 6.12 24.86
C ASP A 177 31.91 7.59 25.34
N PRO A 178 32.88 7.95 26.19
CA PRO A 178 33.08 9.33 26.59
C PRO A 178 34.01 10.05 25.60
N LYS A 179 33.59 11.26 25.20
CA LYS A 179 34.36 12.35 24.56
C LYS A 179 34.34 12.41 23.03
N LYS A 180 33.30 13.06 22.49
CA LYS A 180 33.50 13.92 21.31
C LYS A 180 33.72 15.36 21.78
N ARG A 181 34.98 15.79 21.63
CA ARG A 181 35.44 17.16 21.77
C ARG A 181 34.57 18.11 20.93
N ALA A 182 34.18 19.22 21.54
CA ALA A 182 33.65 20.37 20.84
C ALA A 182 34.67 20.86 19.80
N ARG A 183 34.29 20.83 18.52
CA ARG A 183 34.94 21.62 17.47
C ARG A 183 34.21 22.96 17.43
N SER A 184 34.94 24.02 17.75
CA SER A 184 34.58 25.38 17.34
C SER A 184 34.58 25.41 15.82
N ILE A 185 33.42 25.70 15.23
CA ILE A 185 33.27 25.92 13.79
C ILE A 185 33.28 27.42 13.59
N ASP A 186 34.32 27.88 12.91
CA ASP A 186 34.45 29.23 12.41
C ASP A 186 33.34 29.56 11.40
N ALA A 187 33.01 30.84 11.36
CA ALA A 187 31.93 31.46 10.59
C ALA A 187 32.15 31.38 9.06
N ASP A 188 31.05 31.57 8.34
CA ASP A 188 30.95 31.83 6.89
C ASP A 188 30.87 30.62 5.94
N ALA A 189 30.06 29.61 6.29
CA ALA A 189 29.45 28.72 5.31
C ALA A 189 28.01 29.17 5.07
N ASP A 190 27.66 29.50 3.83
CA ASP A 190 26.30 29.68 3.35
C ASP A 190 25.58 28.32 3.48
N VAL A 191 25.01 28.08 4.67
CA VAL A 191 24.37 26.81 5.00
C VAL A 191 23.10 26.75 4.18
N ASP A 192 23.05 25.86 3.19
CA ASP A 192 21.84 25.53 2.43
C ASP A 192 20.76 25.02 3.39
N VAL A 193 19.97 25.95 3.94
CA VAL A 193 18.92 25.65 4.91
C VAL A 193 17.76 25.06 4.14
N HIS A 194 17.60 23.75 4.24
CA HIS A 194 16.51 23.03 3.60
C HIS A 194 15.14 23.68 3.96
N PRO A 195 14.28 24.04 3.00
CA PRO A 195 13.04 24.80 3.25
C PRO A 195 12.10 24.17 4.29
N PHE A 196 12.02 22.83 4.31
CA PHE A 196 11.26 22.12 5.34
C PHE A 196 11.75 22.40 6.77
N ASP A 197 13.04 22.61 7.01
CA ASP A 197 13.55 22.92 8.35
C ASP A 197 13.15 24.34 8.78
N VAL A 198 13.05 25.29 7.84
CA VAL A 198 12.45 26.63 8.07
C VAL A 198 10.97 26.51 8.41
N PHE A 199 10.21 25.75 7.62
CA PHE A 199 8.80 25.44 7.91
C PHE A 199 8.65 24.81 9.30
N TRP A 200 9.47 23.81 9.62
CA TRP A 200 9.43 23.11 10.90
C TRP A 200 9.75 24.03 12.07
N ALA A 201 10.68 24.98 11.90
CA ALA A 201 11.06 25.93 12.93
C ALA A 201 9.87 26.78 13.39
N VAL A 202 8.98 27.18 12.47
CA VAL A 202 7.80 28.03 12.72
C VAL A 202 6.53 27.26 13.14
N THR A 203 6.55 25.92 13.09
CA THR A 203 5.38 25.14 13.55
C THR A 203 5.15 25.31 15.05
N HIS A 204 3.90 25.58 15.43
CA HIS A 204 3.49 25.79 16.83
C HIS A 204 3.54 24.51 17.68
N HIS A 205 3.31 23.33 17.09
CA HIS A 205 3.31 22.06 17.80
C HIS A 205 4.18 21.00 17.09
N LYS A 206 5.39 20.79 17.62
CA LYS A 206 6.47 20.01 16.98
C LYS A 206 6.39 18.52 17.26
N VAL A 207 5.41 17.84 16.67
CA VAL A 207 5.27 16.37 16.75
C VAL A 207 5.24 15.71 15.37
N GLY A 208 5.83 14.52 15.26
CA GLY A 208 5.80 13.73 14.03
C GLY A 208 6.60 14.33 12.85
N LYS A 209 7.81 14.86 13.09
CA LYS A 209 8.65 15.55 12.06
C LYS A 209 8.75 14.77 10.73
N LYS A 210 8.96 13.44 10.78
CA LYS A 210 9.07 12.60 9.58
C LYS A 210 7.78 12.56 8.75
N VAL A 211 6.62 12.44 9.42
CA VAL A 211 5.31 12.43 8.76
C VAL A 211 4.98 13.82 8.20
N ALA A 212 5.27 14.88 8.97
CA ALA A 212 5.11 16.25 8.50
C ALA A 212 5.99 16.55 7.27
N LYS A 213 7.24 16.05 7.22
CA LYS A 213 8.13 16.19 6.05
C LYS A 213 7.54 15.57 4.80
N ALA A 214 7.00 14.36 4.91
CA ALA A 214 6.35 13.69 3.78
C ALA A 214 5.12 14.48 3.30
N LYS A 215 4.29 14.98 4.22
CA LYS A 215 3.11 15.80 3.87
C LYS A 215 3.47 17.16 3.27
N PHE A 216 4.57 17.76 3.73
CA PHE A 216 5.08 19.02 3.17
C PHE A 216 5.50 18.82 1.71
N GLN A 217 6.24 17.75 1.41
CA GLN A 217 6.63 17.43 0.04
C GLN A 217 5.42 17.13 -0.87
N MET A 218 4.37 16.51 -0.34
CA MET A 218 3.12 16.30 -1.09
C MET A 218 2.42 17.63 -1.40
N ALA A 219 2.26 18.51 -0.42
CA ALA A 219 1.65 19.83 -0.61
C ALA A 219 2.45 20.68 -1.62
N VAL A 220 3.79 20.66 -1.54
CA VAL A 220 4.66 21.31 -2.54
C VAL A 220 4.38 20.79 -3.96
N LYS A 221 4.27 19.47 -4.13
CA LYS A 221 3.97 18.88 -5.45
C LYS A 221 2.58 19.28 -5.96
N GLU A 222 1.59 19.30 -5.08
CA GLU A 222 0.22 19.69 -5.41
C GLU A 222 0.15 21.15 -5.86
N ILE A 223 0.80 22.06 -5.11
CA ILE A 223 0.88 23.49 -5.45
C ILE A 223 1.60 23.71 -6.80
N ARG A 224 2.64 22.91 -7.10
CA ARG A 224 3.34 22.99 -8.41
C ARG A 224 2.47 22.54 -9.59
N VAL A 225 1.56 21.59 -9.36
CA VAL A 225 0.67 21.07 -10.41
C VAL A 225 -0.47 22.04 -10.68
N ASP A 226 -0.95 22.75 -9.66
CA ASP A 226 -1.97 23.79 -9.80
C ASP A 226 -1.41 25.04 -10.48
N LYS A 227 -1.30 24.99 -11.82
CA LYS A 227 -0.72 26.04 -12.68
C LYS A 227 -1.45 27.38 -12.61
N HIS A 228 -2.65 27.42 -12.05
CA HIS A 228 -3.47 28.62 -11.95
C HIS A 228 -3.36 29.33 -10.60
N ARG A 229 -2.50 28.83 -9.71
CA ARG A 229 -2.26 29.49 -8.43
C ARG A 229 -1.37 30.70 -8.62
N ASP A 230 -1.92 31.88 -8.37
CA ASP A 230 -1.13 33.11 -8.27
C ASP A 230 -0.31 33.05 -6.99
N LEU A 231 0.98 32.77 -7.13
CA LEU A 231 1.93 32.69 -6.02
C LEU A 231 2.66 34.02 -5.81
N ASP A 232 2.31 35.10 -6.52
CA ASP A 232 3.00 36.40 -6.46
C ASP A 232 4.53 36.26 -6.63
N GLY A 233 4.97 35.31 -7.46
CA GLY A 233 6.39 35.00 -7.68
C GLY A 233 7.07 34.20 -6.56
N GLN A 234 6.34 33.75 -5.54
CA GLN A 234 6.87 32.90 -4.48
C GLN A 234 7.06 31.46 -4.94
N THR A 235 8.07 30.79 -4.36
CA THR A 235 8.18 29.34 -4.49
C THR A 235 7.06 28.65 -3.69
N PRO A 236 6.58 27.46 -4.11
CA PRO A 236 5.61 26.68 -3.34
C PRO A 236 6.02 26.45 -1.88
N GLU A 237 7.32 26.24 -1.65
CA GLU A 237 7.92 26.11 -0.32
C GLU A 237 7.80 27.42 0.47
N GLY A 238 8.11 28.56 -0.15
CA GLY A 238 7.98 29.89 0.45
C GLY A 238 6.54 30.20 0.84
N PHE A 239 5.59 29.90 -0.04
CA PHE A 239 4.16 30.04 0.22
C PHE A 239 3.73 29.23 1.45
N LEU A 240 4.09 27.94 1.53
CA LEU A 240 3.74 27.09 2.68
C LEU A 240 4.36 27.58 3.99
N ILE A 241 5.62 28.06 3.95
CA ILE A 241 6.30 28.63 5.12
C ILE A 241 5.55 29.87 5.61
N GLU A 242 5.19 30.77 4.70
CA GLU A 242 4.49 32.01 5.06
C GLU A 242 3.11 31.72 5.63
N ARG A 243 2.33 30.83 5.01
CA ARG A 243 1.01 30.43 5.52
C ARG A 243 1.10 29.78 6.90
N MET A 244 2.13 28.97 7.15
CA MET A 244 2.34 28.40 8.49
C MET A 244 2.74 29.46 9.52
N ARG A 245 3.53 30.47 9.16
CA ARG A 245 3.85 31.60 10.07
C ARG A 245 2.58 32.37 10.43
N THR A 246 1.76 32.73 9.44
CA THR A 246 0.50 33.44 9.65
C THR A 246 -0.45 32.61 10.51
N PHE A 247 -0.58 31.31 10.27
CA PHE A 247 -1.39 30.42 11.09
C PHE A 247 -0.84 30.30 12.52
N ALA A 248 0.47 30.09 12.69
CA ALA A 248 1.11 29.93 14.00
C ALA A 248 0.99 31.19 14.88
N ALA A 249 0.91 32.37 14.27
CA ALA A 249 0.67 33.65 14.95
C ALA A 249 -0.81 33.84 15.36
N SER A 250 -1.72 33.02 14.83
CA SER A 250 -3.16 33.17 15.06
C SER A 250 -3.60 32.54 16.39
N PRO A 251 -4.71 33.00 17.01
CA PRO A 251 -5.28 32.37 18.19
C PRO A 251 -5.67 30.91 17.97
N ASN A 252 -5.99 30.53 16.72
CA ASN A 252 -6.40 29.18 16.37
C ASN A 252 -5.27 28.14 16.40
N ALA A 253 -3.99 28.56 16.33
CA ALA A 253 -2.85 27.67 16.51
C ALA A 253 -2.64 27.24 17.97
N HIS A 254 -3.06 28.07 18.94
CA HIS A 254 -2.94 27.79 20.36
C HIS A 254 -4.31 27.81 21.05
N PRO A 255 -5.22 26.90 20.67
CA PRO A 255 -6.53 26.84 21.29
C PRO A 255 -6.41 26.49 22.77
N THR A 256 -7.11 27.23 23.64
CA THR A 256 -7.20 26.90 25.08
C THR A 256 -8.07 25.66 25.32
N ASP A 257 -9.10 25.47 24.48
CA ASP A 257 -10.19 24.53 24.76
C ASP A 257 -10.14 23.26 23.89
N ARG A 258 -9.14 23.12 23.00
CA ARG A 258 -9.00 21.95 22.11
C ARG A 258 -7.53 21.59 21.90
N THR A 259 -7.28 20.41 21.35
CA THR A 259 -5.93 19.96 21.04
C THR A 259 -5.27 20.85 19.98
N PRO A 260 -3.99 21.21 20.14
CA PRO A 260 -3.21 21.91 19.11
C PRO A 260 -3.21 21.14 17.78
N ILE A 261 -3.23 21.85 16.65
CA ILE A 261 -3.31 21.21 15.34
C ILE A 261 -1.94 20.69 14.93
N HIS A 262 -1.80 19.37 14.77
CA HIS A 262 -0.55 18.78 14.30
C HIS A 262 -0.16 19.27 12.89
N PRO A 263 1.13 19.55 12.62
CA PRO A 263 1.57 20.11 11.33
C PRO A 263 1.30 19.18 10.15
N ALA A 264 1.42 17.85 10.35
CA ALA A 264 1.07 16.87 9.34
C ALA A 264 -0.43 16.90 9.00
N THR A 265 -1.29 17.09 10.00
CA THR A 265 -2.74 17.21 9.82
C THR A 265 -3.10 18.52 9.14
N TRP A 266 -2.47 19.63 9.54
CA TRP A 266 -2.65 20.94 8.91
C TRP A 266 -2.33 20.89 7.41
N LEU A 267 -1.19 20.31 7.05
CA LEU A 267 -0.78 20.10 5.65
C LEU A 267 -1.75 19.16 4.92
N HIS A 268 -2.12 18.04 5.53
CA HIS A 268 -2.99 17.06 4.89
C HIS A 268 -4.40 17.58 4.61
N GLN A 269 -4.91 18.48 5.47
CA GLN A 269 -6.23 19.09 5.32
C GLN A 269 -6.26 20.24 4.30
N GLY A 270 -5.13 20.58 3.67
CA GLY A 270 -5.07 21.72 2.76
C GLY A 270 -5.29 23.06 3.47
N ARG A 271 -5.04 23.15 4.79
CA ARG A 271 -5.31 24.38 5.54
C ARG A 271 -4.46 25.57 5.12
N TYR A 272 -3.40 25.36 4.34
CA TYR A 272 -2.67 26.45 3.69
C TYR A 272 -3.52 27.18 2.63
N ASP A 273 -4.63 26.62 2.19
CA ASP A 273 -5.57 27.25 1.25
C ASP A 273 -6.65 28.09 1.95
N ASP A 274 -6.86 27.89 3.26
CA ASP A 274 -7.84 28.67 4.03
C ASP A 274 -7.50 30.18 4.00
N ASP A 275 -8.52 31.04 3.98
CA ASP A 275 -8.32 32.48 4.11
C ASP A 275 -7.72 32.83 5.49
N PRO A 276 -6.57 33.52 5.56
CA PRO A 276 -5.94 33.90 6.82
C PRO A 276 -6.84 34.70 7.77
N ALA A 277 -7.81 35.44 7.25
CA ALA A 277 -8.79 36.16 8.07
C ALA A 277 -9.57 35.19 8.97
N THR A 278 -9.92 34.01 8.45
CA THR A 278 -10.65 32.97 9.21
C THR A 278 -9.83 32.39 10.36
N TRP A 279 -8.51 32.56 10.36
CA TRP A 279 -7.66 32.07 11.44
C TRP A 279 -7.65 33.00 12.65
N GLN A 280 -8.09 34.25 12.49
CA GLN A 280 -8.17 35.24 13.56
C GLN A 280 -9.44 35.13 14.38
N ASP A 281 -10.51 34.56 13.80
CA ASP A 281 -11.75 34.32 14.52
C ASP A 281 -11.52 33.26 15.61
N LYS A 282 -11.51 33.73 16.87
CA LYS A 282 -11.60 32.89 18.07
C LYS A 282 -12.98 32.25 18.06
N GLY A 283 -13.11 31.13 17.34
CA GLY A 283 -14.39 30.50 17.00
C GLY A 283 -15.43 30.59 18.10
N THR A 284 -16.32 31.58 17.99
CA THR A 284 -17.59 31.59 18.68
C THR A 284 -18.49 30.62 17.89
N ASN A 285 -18.52 29.38 18.36
CA ASN A 285 -19.33 28.27 17.84
C ASN A 285 -18.91 27.70 16.47
N HIS A 286 -18.59 26.40 16.51
CA HIS A 286 -18.54 25.56 15.32
C HIS A 286 -19.91 25.49 14.64
N GLY A 287 -20.15 26.37 13.68
CA GLY A 287 -21.13 26.15 12.61
C GLY A 287 -20.74 24.92 11.78
N PRO A 288 -21.74 24.22 11.19
CA PRO A 288 -21.51 22.98 10.45
C PRO A 288 -20.54 23.21 9.29
N LYS A 289 -19.55 22.31 9.17
CA LYS A 289 -18.50 22.28 8.16
C LYS A 289 -19.05 22.69 6.78
N SER A 290 -18.70 23.88 6.30
CA SER A 290 -18.81 24.19 4.88
C SER A 290 -17.91 23.20 4.17
N LYS A 291 -18.51 22.38 3.29
CA LYS A 291 -17.75 21.60 2.34
C LYS A 291 -16.99 22.61 1.49
N SER A 292 -15.66 22.51 1.45
CA SER A 292 -14.85 23.22 0.48
C SER A 292 -15.50 23.09 -0.89
N PRO A 293 -15.72 24.18 -1.64
CA PRO A 293 -16.23 24.07 -3.00
C PRO A 293 -15.17 23.32 -3.80
N THR A 294 -15.50 22.10 -4.20
CA THR A 294 -14.71 21.34 -5.17
C THR A 294 -14.54 22.25 -6.39
N SER A 295 -13.29 22.65 -6.66
CA SER A 295 -12.91 23.40 -7.85
C SER A 295 -13.36 22.63 -9.09
N GLY A 296 -14.42 23.13 -9.74
CA GLY A 296 -15.06 22.43 -10.84
C GLY A 296 -16.35 23.10 -11.30
N ALA A 297 -16.36 24.42 -11.39
CA ALA A 297 -17.38 25.17 -12.11
C ALA A 297 -16.66 26.19 -13.00
N TYR A 298 -16.02 25.69 -14.06
CA TYR A 298 -15.81 26.50 -15.24
C TYR A 298 -17.18 26.74 -15.85
N ASP A 299 -17.53 28.01 -15.96
CA ASP A 299 -18.73 28.54 -16.60
C ASP A 299 -18.70 28.17 -18.09
N ASP A 300 -19.29 27.03 -18.44
CA ASP A 300 -19.46 26.56 -19.81
C ASP A 300 -20.63 27.35 -20.44
N GLN A 301 -20.35 28.59 -20.81
CA GLN A 301 -21.20 29.37 -21.71
C GLN A 301 -21.13 28.76 -23.12
N ARG A 302 -21.80 27.62 -23.28
CA ARG A 302 -22.04 27.01 -24.59
C ARG A 302 -23.19 27.75 -25.27
N PRO A 303 -22.98 28.44 -26.40
CA PRO A 303 -24.08 29.05 -27.14
C PRO A 303 -25.04 27.95 -27.64
N ALA A 304 -26.34 28.22 -27.50
CA ALA A 304 -27.42 27.33 -27.88
C ALA A 304 -27.31 26.91 -29.36
N LYS A 305 -27.40 25.60 -29.62
CA LYS A 305 -27.56 25.07 -30.97
C LYS A 305 -28.98 25.41 -31.48
N PRO A 306 -29.12 25.97 -32.68
CA PRO A 306 -30.42 26.19 -33.29
C PRO A 306 -30.96 24.89 -33.90
N GLY A 307 -32.23 24.61 -33.60
CA GLY A 307 -33.21 23.99 -34.50
C GLY A 307 -32.88 22.65 -35.15
N GLN A 308 -33.48 21.57 -34.62
CA GLN A 308 -33.77 20.39 -35.42
C GLN A 308 -35.30 20.33 -35.59
N ALA A 309 -35.75 20.66 -36.80
CA ALA A 309 -37.13 20.60 -37.22
C ALA A 309 -37.54 19.14 -37.47
N ASP A 310 -38.78 18.85 -37.10
CA ASP A 310 -39.49 17.61 -37.37
C ASP A 310 -39.56 17.31 -38.87
N PHE A 311 -39.17 16.08 -39.24
CA PHE A 311 -39.66 15.33 -40.39
C PHE A 311 -39.55 13.83 -40.09
#